data_AF-A0A3D0ETN0-F1
#
_entry.id   AF-A0A3D0ETN0-F1
#
_cell.length_a   1.000
_cell.length_b   1.000
_cell.length_c   1.000
_cell.angle_alpha   90.00
_cell.angle_beta   90.00
_cell.angle_gamma   90.00
#
_symmetry.space_group_name_H-M   'P 1'
#
loop_
_entity.id
_entity.type
_entity.pdbx_description
1 polymer ?
#
loop_
_entity_poly.entity_id
_entity_poly.type
_entity_poly.pdbx_seq_one_letter_code
_entity_poly.pdbx_strand_id
1 'polypeptide(L)'
;SGVVGVRLRVPLFEGGKVKSETREAISQYDKSFQELEYVKRKVAQEARVAFLDVTTGIARIDAFGQALSSTKLQLESTKLGLEVGVRTAVDVLNAETLLAEARRDMFGAIYDAILAKFRLQAVTGRLVESDLVAINDLFVE
;
A
#
# COMPACT_ATOMS: atom_id res chain seq x y z
N SER A 1 1.52 71.30 -30.22
CA SER A 1 1.83 70.25 -31.20
C SER A 1 1.58 68.89 -30.57
N GLY A 2 0.54 68.16 -30.98
CA GLY A 2 0.28 66.82 -30.42
C GLY A 2 -0.63 66.04 -31.36
N VAL A 3 -0.15 64.90 -31.85
CA VAL A 3 -0.96 63.98 -32.65
C VAL A 3 -1.27 62.77 -31.78
N VAL A 4 -2.56 62.47 -31.61
CA VAL A 4 -3.02 61.22 -31.01
C VAL A 4 -3.35 60.27 -32.16
N GLY A 5 -2.65 59.13 -32.21
CA GLY A 5 -2.84 58.12 -33.26
C GLY A 5 -3.27 56.79 -32.67
N VAL A 6 -4.35 56.21 -33.22
CA VAL A 6 -4.79 54.84 -32.92
C VAL A 6 -4.28 53.93 -34.02
N ARG A 7 -3.53 52.87 -33.66
CA ARG A 7 -2.98 51.90 -34.62
C ARG A 7 -3.71 50.57 -34.47
N LEU A 8 -4.58 50.24 -35.43
CA LEU A 8 -5.25 48.95 -35.53
C LEU A 8 -4.39 48.01 -36.40
N ARG A 9 -4.15 46.78 -35.93
CA ARG A 9 -3.44 45.74 -36.69
C ARG A 9 -4.36 44.53 -36.82
N VAL A 10 -4.84 44.27 -38.03
CA VAL A 10 -5.68 43.09 -38.35
C VAL A 10 -4.92 42.26 -39.37
N PRO A 11 -4.28 41.15 -38.96
CA PRO A 11 -3.59 40.27 -39.89
C PRO A 11 -4.63 39.52 -40.73
N LEU A 12 -4.60 39.69 -42.06
CA LEU A 12 -5.51 39.02 -42.99
C LEU A 12 -5.05 37.59 -43.34
N PHE A 13 -3.75 37.30 -43.25
CA PHE A 13 -3.18 35.98 -43.53
C PHE A 13 -1.80 35.81 -42.85
N GLU A 14 -1.67 34.89 -41.90
CA GLU A 14 -0.41 34.61 -41.19
C GLU A 14 0.25 33.28 -41.62
N GLY A 15 0.07 32.86 -42.87
CA GLY A 15 0.70 31.63 -43.40
C GLY A 15 0.30 30.34 -42.68
N GLY A 16 -0.88 30.34 -42.02
CA GLY A 16 -1.37 29.19 -41.25
C GLY A 16 -0.87 29.12 -39.80
N LYS A 17 -0.02 30.05 -39.34
CA LYS A 17 0.52 30.08 -37.97
C LYS A 17 -0.55 29.99 -36.89
N VAL A 18 -1.54 30.90 -36.91
CA VAL A 18 -2.68 30.90 -35.97
C VAL A 18 -3.43 29.57 -35.97
N LYS A 19 -3.60 28.94 -37.14
CA LYS A 19 -4.28 27.65 -37.28
C LYS A 19 -3.46 26.51 -36.67
N SER A 20 -2.14 26.54 -36.83
CA SER A 20 -1.22 25.58 -36.21
C SER A 20 -1.16 25.75 -34.70
N GLU A 21 -1.02 26.98 -34.20
CA GLU A 21 -1.02 27.29 -32.75
C GLU A 21 -2.35 26.89 -32.09
N THR A 22 -3.48 27.13 -32.76
CA THR A 22 -4.79 26.67 -32.27
C THR A 22 -4.86 25.15 -32.22
N ARG A 23 -4.35 24.45 -33.23
CA ARG A 23 -4.31 22.98 -33.26
C ARG A 23 -3.42 22.43 -32.14
N GLU A 24 -2.26 23.04 -31.93
CA GLU A 24 -1.34 22.68 -30.85
C GLU A 24 -2.00 22.87 -29.48
N ALA A 25 -2.69 24.01 -29.26
CA ALA A 25 -3.42 24.28 -28.03
C ALA A 25 -4.53 23.24 -27.77
N ILE A 26 -5.28 22.82 -28.80
CA ILE A 26 -6.28 21.75 -28.69
C ILE A 26 -5.61 20.43 -28.32
N SER A 27 -4.53 20.04 -29.00
CA SER A 27 -3.80 18.81 -28.68
C SER A 27 -3.20 18.83 -27.26
N GLN A 28 -2.73 19.99 -26.79
CA GLN A 28 -2.22 20.15 -25.43
C GLN A 28 -3.33 20.05 -24.38
N TYR A 29 -4.51 20.60 -24.67
CA TYR A 29 -5.71 20.43 -23.84
C TYR A 29 -6.12 18.96 -23.76
N ASP A 30 -6.22 18.27 -24.90
CA ASP A 30 -6.58 16.85 -24.97
C ASP A 30 -5.58 15.99 -24.18
N LYS A 31 -4.28 16.27 -24.34
CA LYS A 31 -3.22 15.62 -23.56
C LYS A 31 -3.43 15.80 -22.06
N SER A 32 -3.67 17.04 -21.61
CA SER A 32 -3.88 17.35 -20.19
C SER A 32 -5.12 16.66 -19.63
N PHE A 33 -6.18 16.56 -20.43
CA PHE A 33 -7.40 15.85 -20.07
C PHE A 33 -7.16 14.34 -19.93
N GLN A 34 -6.43 13.72 -20.86
CA GLN A 34 -6.07 12.30 -20.79
C GLN A 34 -5.15 12.01 -19.59
N GLU A 35 -4.23 12.92 -19.28
CA GLU A 35 -3.36 12.82 -18.10
C GLU A 35 -4.16 12.86 -16.80
N LEU A 36 -5.15 13.75 -16.70
CA LEU A 36 -6.08 13.78 -15.56
C LEU A 36 -6.85 12.47 -15.43
N GLU A 37 -7.41 11.96 -16.52
CA GLU A 37 -8.16 10.69 -16.53
C GLU A 37 -7.27 9.51 -16.13
N TYR A 38 -6.03 9.47 -16.62
CA TYR A 38 -5.04 8.49 -16.23
C TYR A 38 -4.75 8.53 -14.72
N VAL A 39 -4.48 9.71 -14.16
CA VAL A 39 -4.21 9.88 -12.72
C VAL A 39 -5.41 9.44 -11.88
N LYS A 40 -6.64 9.80 -12.27
CA LYS A 40 -7.86 9.34 -11.59
C LYS A 40 -7.97 7.82 -11.55
N ARG A 41 -7.76 7.16 -12.68
CA ARG A 41 -7.80 5.69 -12.78
C ARG A 41 -6.70 5.05 -11.95
N LYS A 42 -5.49 5.61 -12.00
CA LYS A 42 -4.35 5.16 -11.22
C LYS A 42 -4.63 5.19 -9.72
N VAL A 43 -5.11 6.31 -9.19
CA VAL A 43 -5.46 6.45 -7.77
C VAL A 43 -6.58 5.48 -7.37
N ALA A 44 -7.61 5.32 -8.20
CA ALA A 44 -8.68 4.37 -7.94
C ALA A 44 -8.18 2.91 -7.90
N GLN A 45 -7.23 2.55 -8.77
CA GLN A 45 -6.59 1.25 -8.76
C GLN A 45 -5.72 1.05 -7.51
N GLU A 46 -4.89 2.02 -7.17
CA GLU A 46 -4.04 1.99 -5.98
C GLU A 46 -4.88 1.85 -4.70
N ALA A 47 -6.00 2.55 -4.60
CA ALA A 47 -6.92 2.45 -3.46
C ALA A 47 -7.53 1.06 -3.33
N ARG A 48 -7.91 0.44 -4.46
CA ARG A 48 -8.43 -0.94 -4.48
C ARG A 48 -7.37 -1.95 -4.06
N VAL A 49 -6.15 -1.81 -4.57
CA VAL A 49 -5.03 -2.69 -4.19
C VAL A 49 -4.75 -2.56 -2.70
N ALA A 50 -4.63 -1.34 -2.17
CA ALA A 50 -4.39 -1.12 -0.75
C ALA A 50 -5.51 -1.68 0.14
N PHE A 51 -6.77 -1.59 -0.29
CA PHE A 51 -7.89 -2.19 0.43
C PHE A 51 -7.79 -3.73 0.45
N LEU A 52 -7.47 -4.34 -0.68
CA LEU A 52 -7.26 -5.78 -0.76
C LEU A 52 -6.07 -6.23 0.11
N ASP A 53 -4.98 -5.47 0.14
CA ASP A 53 -3.82 -5.75 0.99
C ASP A 53 -4.21 -5.77 2.49
N VAL A 54 -5.08 -4.86 2.94
CA VAL A 54 -5.59 -4.87 4.32
C VAL A 54 -6.43 -6.11 4.60
N THR A 55 -7.42 -6.40 3.74
CA THR A 55 -8.31 -7.54 3.95
C THR A 55 -7.58 -8.89 3.92
N THR A 56 -6.61 -9.03 3.01
CA THR A 56 -5.75 -10.22 2.92
C THR A 56 -4.77 -10.30 4.09
N GLY A 57 -4.26 -9.16 4.57
CA GLY A 57 -3.44 -9.08 5.77
C GLY A 57 -4.16 -9.61 7.02
N ILE A 58 -5.43 -9.23 7.21
CA ILE A 58 -6.26 -9.75 8.32
C ILE A 58 -6.42 -11.27 8.21
N ALA A 59 -6.75 -11.79 7.01
CA ALA A 59 -6.87 -13.23 6.80
C ALA A 59 -5.55 -13.99 7.05
N ARG A 60 -4.40 -13.37 6.76
CA ARG A 60 -3.08 -13.94 7.07
C ARG A 60 -2.83 -14.00 8.57
N ILE A 61 -3.18 -12.96 9.33
CA ILE A 61 -3.05 -12.97 10.80
C ILE A 61 -3.84 -14.14 11.37
N ASP A 62 -5.07 -14.34 10.93
CA ASP A 62 -5.91 -15.46 11.41
C ASP A 62 -5.28 -16.82 11.06
N ALA A 63 -4.76 -16.97 9.83
CA ALA A 63 -4.10 -18.19 9.39
C ALA A 63 -2.83 -18.50 10.21
N PHE A 64 -1.97 -17.50 10.45
CA PHE A 64 -0.77 -17.67 11.27
C PHE A 64 -1.11 -17.89 12.75
N GLY A 65 -2.18 -17.27 13.26
CA GLY A 65 -2.70 -17.55 14.61
C GLY A 65 -3.10 -19.02 14.77
N GLN A 66 -3.77 -19.59 13.76
CA GLN A 66 -4.12 -21.01 13.77
C GLN A 66 -2.90 -21.91 13.65
N ALA A 67 -1.92 -21.55 12.80
CA ALA A 67 -0.66 -22.28 12.68
C ALA A 67 0.10 -22.28 14.01
N LEU A 68 0.17 -21.14 14.70
CA LEU A 68 0.79 -21.01 16.03
C LEU A 68 0.11 -21.93 17.06
N SER A 69 -1.23 -21.96 17.08
CA SER A 69 -1.98 -22.85 17.96
C SER A 69 -1.68 -24.32 17.67
N SER A 70 -1.63 -24.71 16.40
CA SER A 70 -1.28 -26.07 15.97
C SER A 70 0.12 -26.47 16.41
N THR A 71 1.12 -25.60 16.19
CA THR A 71 2.50 -25.88 16.58
C THR A 71 2.67 -25.96 18.10
N LYS A 72 1.88 -25.19 18.87
CA LYS A 72 1.85 -25.28 20.32
C LYS A 72 1.34 -26.64 20.80
N LEU A 73 0.25 -27.14 20.22
CA LEU A 73 -0.29 -28.48 20.51
C LEU A 73 0.70 -29.59 20.12
N GLN A 74 1.42 -29.40 19.00
CA GLN A 74 2.45 -30.34 18.58
C GLN A 74 3.63 -30.39 19.56
N LEU A 75 4.05 -29.24 20.08
CA LEU A 75 5.07 -29.18 21.13
C LEU A 75 4.62 -29.93 22.39
N GLU A 76 3.40 -29.69 22.85
CA GLU A 76 2.82 -30.36 24.02
C GLU A 76 2.77 -31.88 23.83
N SER A 77 2.30 -32.34 22.67
CA SER A 77 2.27 -33.77 22.32
C SER A 77 3.67 -34.40 22.28
N THR A 78 4.66 -33.64 21.82
CA THR A 78 6.06 -34.10 21.73
C THR A 78 6.69 -34.18 23.12
N LYS A 79 6.37 -33.23 24.01
CA LYS A 79 6.78 -33.25 25.42
C LYS A 79 6.18 -34.45 26.16
N LEU A 80 4.89 -34.71 25.99
CA LEU A 80 4.26 -35.91 26.55
C LEU A 80 4.91 -37.19 26.02
N GLY A 81 5.19 -37.24 24.71
CA GLY A 81 5.89 -38.35 24.09
C GLY A 81 7.30 -38.59 24.64
N LEU A 82 7.99 -37.52 25.07
CA LEU A 82 9.29 -37.62 25.74
C LEU A 82 9.13 -38.21 27.15
N GLU A 83 8.13 -37.75 27.91
CA GLU A 83 7.85 -38.24 29.26
C GLU A 83 7.53 -39.75 29.30
N VAL A 84 6.81 -40.25 28.29
CA VAL A 84 6.49 -41.67 28.14
C VAL A 84 7.54 -42.46 27.34
N GLY A 85 8.63 -41.82 26.90
CA GLY A 85 9.79 -42.46 26.27
C GLY A 85 9.64 -42.84 24.79
N VAL A 86 8.61 -42.37 24.08
CA VAL A 86 8.40 -42.57 22.63
C VAL A 86 8.95 -41.44 21.76
N ARG A 87 9.41 -40.34 22.35
CA ARG A 87 10.10 -39.23 21.69
C ARG A 87 11.41 -38.91 22.37
N THR A 88 12.29 -38.21 21.65
CA THR A 88 13.61 -37.80 22.14
C THR A 88 13.66 -36.32 22.50
N ALA A 89 14.68 -35.92 23.27
CA ALA A 89 14.90 -34.51 23.58
C ALA A 89 15.14 -33.65 22.33
N VAL A 90 15.71 -34.24 21.26
CA VAL A 90 15.90 -33.57 19.98
C VAL A 90 14.56 -33.28 19.30
N ASP A 91 13.57 -34.18 19.40
CA ASP A 91 12.22 -33.94 18.88
C ASP A 91 11.55 -32.75 19.56
N VAL A 92 11.71 -32.63 20.88
CA VAL A 92 11.19 -31.48 21.64
C VAL A 92 11.88 -30.19 21.19
N LEU A 93 13.21 -30.18 21.06
CA LEU A 93 13.95 -28.99 20.61
C LEU A 93 13.52 -28.53 19.20
N ASN A 94 13.29 -29.47 18.29
CA ASN A 94 12.78 -29.18 16.95
C ASN A 94 11.36 -28.58 17.01
N ALA A 95 10.48 -29.14 17.86
CA ALA A 95 9.14 -28.60 18.04
C ALA A 95 9.13 -27.20 18.69
N GLU A 96 10.06 -26.91 19.60
CA GLU A 96 10.25 -25.56 20.17
C GLU A 96 10.74 -24.56 19.12
N THR A 97 11.63 -25.01 18.24
CA THR A 97 12.10 -24.19 17.09
C THR A 97 10.92 -23.83 16.19
N LEU A 98 10.12 -24.82 15.77
CA LEU A 98 8.94 -24.59 14.95
C LEU A 98 7.94 -23.63 15.62
N LEU A 99 7.76 -23.73 16.95
CA LEU A 99 6.88 -22.81 17.68
C LEU A 99 7.41 -21.37 17.65
N ALA A 100 8.72 -21.19 17.80
CA ALA A 100 9.36 -19.89 17.70
C ALA A 100 9.23 -19.28 16.29
N GLU A 101 9.37 -20.12 15.25
CA GLU A 101 9.16 -19.71 13.85
C GLU A 101 7.71 -19.27 13.61
N ALA A 102 6.74 -20.10 13.98
CA ALA A 102 5.31 -19.79 13.83
C ALA A 102 4.92 -18.50 14.57
N ARG A 103 5.50 -18.25 15.75
CA ARG A 103 5.28 -17.01 16.51
C ARG A 103 5.85 -15.79 15.78
N ARG A 104 7.07 -15.90 15.26
CA ARG A 104 7.72 -14.83 14.48
C ARG A 104 6.92 -14.51 13.22
N ASP A 105 6.43 -15.52 12.51
CA ASP A 105 5.65 -15.33 11.29
C ASP A 105 4.30 -14.64 11.59
N MET A 106 3.64 -14.99 12.70
CA MET A 106 2.42 -14.31 13.16
C MET A 106 2.68 -12.82 13.45
N PHE A 107 3.77 -12.48 14.14
CA PHE A 107 4.11 -11.08 14.39
C PHE A 107 4.46 -10.33 13.12
N GLY A 108 5.16 -10.97 12.17
CA GLY A 108 5.42 -10.41 10.84
C GLY A 108 4.12 -10.10 10.09
N ALA A 109 3.14 -11.00 10.13
CA ALA A 109 1.83 -10.79 9.51
C ALA A 109 1.04 -9.63 10.15
N ILE A 110 1.12 -9.47 11.48
CA ILE A 110 0.52 -8.33 12.19
C ILE A 110 1.16 -7.03 11.71
N TYR A 111 2.49 -6.99 11.63
CA TYR A 111 3.22 -5.82 11.15
C TYR A 111 2.83 -5.45 9.71
N ASP A 112 2.78 -6.43 8.81
CA ASP A 112 2.40 -6.21 7.42
C ASP A 112 0.97 -5.67 7.27
N ALA A 113 0.03 -6.19 8.07
CA ALA A 113 -1.37 -5.72 8.05
C ALA A 113 -1.49 -4.28 8.56
N ILE A 114 -0.73 -3.91 9.59
CA ILE A 114 -0.63 -2.54 10.10
C ILE A 114 -0.11 -1.61 9.00
N LEU A 115 0.97 -1.99 8.31
CA LEU A 115 1.52 -1.20 7.22
C LEU A 115 0.54 -1.07 6.04
N ALA A 116 -0.17 -2.14 5.69
CA ALA A 116 -1.21 -2.13 4.66
C ALA A 116 -2.32 -1.13 5.00
N LYS A 117 -2.74 -1.07 6.27
CA LYS A 117 -3.75 -0.10 6.75
C LYS A 117 -3.29 1.34 6.55
N PHE A 118 -2.03 1.66 6.88
CA PHE A 118 -1.49 3.00 6.67
C PHE A 118 -1.35 3.36 5.20
N ARG A 119 -0.94 2.40 4.34
CA ARG A 119 -0.93 2.62 2.89
C ARG A 119 -2.32 2.95 2.36
N LEU A 120 -3.36 2.28 2.84
CA LEU A 120 -4.75 2.60 2.48
C LEU A 120 -5.14 4.02 2.95
N GLN A 121 -4.76 4.42 4.17
CA GLN A 121 -4.99 5.78 4.67
C GLN A 121 -4.25 6.82 3.81
N ALA A 122 -3.02 6.53 3.38
CA ALA A 122 -2.22 7.41 2.53
C ALA A 122 -2.86 7.62 1.15
N VAL A 123 -3.25 6.53 0.47
CA VAL A 123 -3.86 6.59 -0.88
C VAL A 123 -5.24 7.24 -0.85
N THR A 124 -5.97 7.10 0.26
CA THR A 124 -7.28 7.76 0.44
C THR A 124 -7.18 9.21 0.93
N GLY A 125 -5.96 9.74 1.12
CA GLY A 125 -5.73 11.11 1.59
C GLY A 125 -6.15 11.36 3.04
N ARG A 126 -6.28 10.29 3.83
CA ARG A 126 -6.72 10.32 5.24
C ARG A 126 -5.58 10.10 6.23
N LEU A 127 -4.34 9.94 5.75
CA LEU A 127 -3.18 9.79 6.62
C LEU A 127 -2.86 11.11 7.31
N VAL A 128 -2.95 11.12 8.63
CA VAL A 128 -2.63 12.28 9.47
C VAL A 128 -1.36 11.99 10.27
N GLU A 129 -0.62 13.02 10.67
CA GLU A 129 0.62 12.84 11.47
C GLU A 129 0.38 12.08 12.80
N SER A 130 -0.83 12.19 13.36
CA SER A 130 -1.27 11.41 14.52
C SER A 130 -1.32 9.90 14.26
N ASP A 131 -1.57 9.47 13.03
CA ASP A 131 -1.56 8.04 12.64
C ASP A 131 -0.14 7.47 12.72
N LEU A 132 0.89 8.29 12.47
CA LEU A 132 2.29 7.90 12.54
C LEU A 132 2.84 7.87 13.97
N VAL A 133 2.32 8.71 14.87
CA VAL A 133 2.69 8.68 16.30
C VAL A 133 2.14 7.42 16.96
N ALA A 134 0.91 7.01 16.62
CA ALA A 134 0.31 5.77 17.12
C ALA A 134 1.12 4.49 16.76
N ILE A 135 1.89 4.53 15.67
CA ILE A 135 2.83 3.46 15.28
C ILE A 135 3.94 3.36 16.31
N ASN A 136 4.60 4.49 16.61
CA ASN A 136 5.75 4.50 17.51
C ASN A 136 5.38 3.93 18.88
N ASP A 137 4.19 4.24 19.38
CA ASP A 137 3.72 3.74 20.68
C ASP A 137 3.38 2.23 20.66
N LEU A 138 3.05 1.67 19.49
CA LEU A 138 2.77 0.24 19.30
C LEU A 138 4.04 -0.63 19.22
N PHE A 139 5.21 -0.03 19.02
CA PHE A 139 6.49 -0.73 18.83
C PHE A 139 7.55 -0.40 19.89
N VAL A 140 7.24 0.45 20.87
CA VAL A 140 8.17 0.87 21.95
C VAL A 140 7.97 0.08 23.26
N GLU A 141 6.99 -0.83 23.34
CA GLU A 141 6.88 -1.86 24.39
C GLU A 141 7.40 -3.23 23.92
#